data_AF-A0A5E6N8Y2-F1
#
_entry.id   AF-A0A5E6N8Y2-F1
#
_cell.length_a   1.000
_cell.length_b   1.000
_cell.length_c   1.000
_cell.angle_alpha   90.00
_cell.angle_beta   90.00
_cell.angle_gamma   90.00
#
_symmetry.space_group_name_H-M   'P 1'
#
loop_
_entity.id
_entity.type
_entity.pdbx_description
1 polymer ?
#
loop_
_entity_poly.entity_id
_entity_poly.type
_entity_poly.pdbx_seq_one_letter_code
_entity_poly.pdbx_strand_id
1 'polypeptide(L)'
;MTSVAPYLIRAYHEWMEDSGLTPHILVDCSKPDVVVPKPFIQQDKIVLNISSDATTSLVINNEAISFKARFDGKSQDIYVPTDAVLTIYAGENGEGMFFENKAKPIDTEKPKKSNLTVLD
;
A
#
# COMPACT_ATOMS: atom_id res chain seq x y z
N MET A 1 -2.78 -18.14 0.14
CA MET A 1 -1.88 -17.49 1.13
C MET A 1 -2.22 -16.02 1.20
N THR A 2 -2.07 -15.43 2.37
CA THR A 2 -2.21 -13.99 2.58
C THR A 2 -1.06 -13.27 1.87
N SER A 3 -1.36 -12.19 1.14
CA SER A 3 -0.33 -11.36 0.51
C SER A 3 0.58 -10.73 1.57
N VAL A 4 1.88 -10.64 1.28
CA VAL A 4 2.84 -9.91 2.12
C VAL A 4 2.69 -8.39 1.95
N ALA A 5 2.04 -7.95 0.87
CA ALA A 5 1.88 -6.54 0.50
C ALA A 5 1.39 -5.64 1.65
N PRO A 6 0.25 -5.90 2.32
CA PRO A 6 -0.24 -5.03 3.40
C PRO A 6 0.75 -4.84 4.56
N TYR A 7 1.57 -5.85 4.85
CA TYR A 7 2.58 -5.76 5.91
C TYR A 7 3.73 -4.85 5.51
N LEU A 8 4.19 -4.97 4.28
CA LEU A 8 5.26 -4.13 3.77
C LEU A 8 4.78 -2.70 3.52
N ILE A 9 3.53 -2.49 3.10
CA ILE A 9 2.93 -1.15 3.03
C ILE A 9 3.04 -0.44 4.38
N ARG A 10 2.65 -1.10 5.48
CA ARG A 10 2.80 -0.53 6.83
C ARG A 10 4.25 -0.22 7.18
N ALA A 11 5.16 -1.17 6.93
CA ALA A 11 6.56 -1.01 7.26
C ALA A 11 7.21 0.15 6.48
N TYR A 12 6.92 0.28 5.18
CA TYR A 12 7.40 1.39 4.36
C TYR A 12 6.74 2.72 4.76
N HIS A 13 5.46 2.73 5.09
CA HIS A 13 4.77 3.92 5.57
C HIS A 13 5.41 4.47 6.85
N GLU A 14 5.59 3.62 7.87
CA GLU A 14 6.21 4.00 9.14
C GLU A 14 7.66 4.47 8.93
N TRP A 15 8.44 3.73 8.15
CA TRP A 15 9.82 4.12 7.83
C TRP A 15 9.92 5.46 7.10
N MET A 16 9.01 5.74 6.16
CA MET A 16 8.97 7.02 5.45
C MET A 16 8.64 8.18 6.38
N GLU A 17 7.62 8.03 7.24
CA GLU A 17 7.24 9.04 8.24
C GLU A 17 8.40 9.33 9.22
N ASP A 18 9.02 8.28 9.77
CA ASP A 18 10.18 8.41 10.68
C ASP A 18 11.39 9.08 10.00
N SER A 19 11.50 8.91 8.68
CA SER A 19 12.57 9.51 7.87
C SER A 19 12.23 10.93 7.38
N GLY A 20 11.05 11.46 7.71
CA GLY A 20 10.59 12.77 7.24
C GLY A 20 10.28 12.82 5.74
N LEU A 21 9.89 11.68 5.16
CA LEU A 21 9.49 11.53 3.76
C LEU A 21 7.97 11.45 3.63
N THR A 22 7.45 11.75 2.44
CA THR A 22 6.00 11.76 2.17
C THR A 22 5.56 10.46 1.50
N PRO A 23 4.90 9.53 2.22
CA PRO A 23 4.44 8.27 1.64
C PRO A 23 3.31 8.47 0.63
N HIS A 24 3.51 7.97 -0.58
CA HIS A 24 2.53 7.91 -1.66
C HIS A 24 2.28 6.47 -2.09
N ILE A 25 1.06 6.18 -2.50
CA ILE A 25 0.70 4.92 -3.13
C ILE A 25 0.17 5.13 -4.54
N LEU A 26 0.52 4.23 -5.45
CA LEU A 26 -0.12 4.11 -6.75
C LEU A 26 -1.16 3.00 -6.68
N VAL A 27 -2.38 3.30 -7.10
CA VAL A 27 -3.52 2.39 -7.01
C VAL A 27 -4.06 2.08 -8.39
N ASP A 28 -4.40 0.81 -8.62
CA ASP A 28 -5.19 0.33 -9.76
C ASP A 28 -6.68 0.52 -9.49
N CYS A 29 -7.28 1.53 -10.11
CA CYS A 29 -8.68 1.88 -9.96
C CYS A 29 -9.64 0.95 -10.74
N SER A 30 -9.12 0.03 -11.55
CA SER A 30 -9.95 -0.95 -12.26
C SER A 30 -10.39 -2.12 -11.35
N LYS A 31 -9.76 -2.25 -10.17
CA LYS A 31 -10.06 -3.29 -9.20
C LYS A 31 -11.44 -3.08 -8.54
N PRO A 32 -12.15 -4.16 -8.20
CA PRO A 32 -13.39 -4.07 -7.43
C PRO A 32 -13.19 -3.33 -6.11
N ASP A 33 -14.26 -2.71 -5.62
CA ASP A 33 -14.34 -2.08 -4.30
C ASP A 33 -13.40 -0.88 -4.06
N VAL A 34 -12.60 -0.46 -5.03
CA VAL A 34 -11.84 0.80 -4.95
C VAL A 34 -12.80 1.98 -4.94
N VAL A 35 -12.73 2.78 -3.87
CA VAL A 35 -13.52 4.02 -3.70
C VAL A 35 -12.55 5.20 -3.66
N VAL A 36 -12.49 5.92 -4.78
CA VAL A 36 -11.72 7.16 -4.94
C VAL A 36 -12.50 8.18 -5.79
N PRO A 37 -12.20 9.49 -5.67
CA PRO A 37 -12.81 10.52 -6.50
C PRO A 37 -12.48 10.34 -7.99
N LYS A 38 -13.48 9.89 -8.77
CA LYS A 38 -13.35 9.59 -10.20
C LYS A 38 -12.66 10.67 -11.06
N PRO A 39 -12.87 11.99 -10.84
CA PRO A 39 -12.22 13.03 -11.65
C PRO A 39 -10.68 13.05 -11.58
N PHE A 40 -10.09 12.39 -10.57
CA PHE A 40 -8.64 12.37 -10.35
C PHE A 40 -7.99 11.08 -10.87
N ILE A 41 -8.78 10.15 -11.43
CA ILE A 41 -8.28 8.92 -12.04
C ILE A 41 -7.70 9.25 -13.42
N GLN A 42 -6.50 8.75 -13.69
CA GLN A 42 -5.82 8.87 -14.98
C GLN A 42 -5.34 7.49 -15.42
N GLN A 43 -5.76 7.04 -16.61
CA GLN A 43 -5.40 5.73 -17.17
C GLN A 43 -5.64 4.58 -16.17
N ASP A 44 -6.84 4.56 -15.57
CA ASP A 44 -7.26 3.60 -14.55
C ASP A 44 -6.38 3.56 -13.30
N LYS A 45 -5.60 4.62 -13.05
CA LYS A 45 -4.74 4.74 -11.89
C LYS A 45 -4.97 6.04 -11.13
N ILE A 46 -4.61 6.03 -9.86
CA ILE A 46 -4.55 7.23 -9.03
C ILE A 46 -3.33 7.15 -8.11
N VAL A 47 -2.70 8.31 -7.89
CA VAL A 47 -1.69 8.47 -6.86
C VAL A 47 -2.35 9.10 -5.64
N LEU A 48 -2.14 8.52 -4.47
CA LEU A 48 -2.67 9.01 -3.21
C LEU A 48 -1.51 9.31 -2.26
N ASN A 49 -1.50 10.51 -1.71
CA ASN A 49 -0.65 10.84 -0.57
C ASN A 49 -1.30 10.26 0.69
N ILE A 50 -0.60 9.35 1.37
CA ILE A 50 -1.06 8.68 2.60
C ILE A 50 -0.24 9.11 3.82
N SER A 51 0.41 10.27 3.75
CA SER A 51 1.08 10.85 4.92
C SER A 51 0.08 11.20 6.01
N SER A 52 0.56 11.19 7.24
CA SER A 52 -0.19 11.61 8.42
C SER A 52 -0.73 13.05 8.29
N ASP A 53 0.01 13.93 7.63
CA ASP A 53 -0.36 15.33 7.36
C ASP A 53 -1.44 15.49 6.27
N ALA A 54 -1.49 14.57 5.29
CA ALA A 54 -2.44 14.64 4.17
C ALA A 54 -3.76 13.91 4.43
N THR A 55 -3.84 13.15 5.52
CA THR A 55 -4.95 12.24 5.79
C THR A 55 -5.58 12.45 7.16
N THR A 56 -6.80 11.95 7.34
CA THR A 56 -7.46 11.90 8.64
C THR A 56 -8.03 10.50 8.85
N SER A 57 -7.85 9.96 10.04
CA SER A 57 -8.28 8.60 10.41
C SER A 57 -7.72 7.53 9.46
N LEU A 58 -6.43 7.62 9.14
CA LEU A 58 -5.74 6.63 8.33
C LEU A 58 -5.72 5.26 9.03
N VAL A 59 -6.19 4.24 8.32
CA VAL A 59 -6.15 2.84 8.72
C VAL A 59 -5.53 2.04 7.59
N ILE A 60 -4.41 1.36 7.89
CA ILE A 60 -3.73 0.44 6.98
C ILE A 60 -3.81 -0.96 7.59
N ASN A 61 -4.85 -1.73 7.24
CA ASN A 61 -5.01 -3.10 7.72
C ASN A 61 -4.66 -4.12 6.61
N ASN A 62 -5.05 -5.38 6.78
CA ASN A 62 -4.72 -6.42 5.81
C ASN A 62 -5.65 -6.40 4.60
N GLU A 63 -6.87 -5.90 4.78
CA GLU A 63 -7.93 -5.87 3.81
C GLU A 63 -7.85 -4.63 2.92
N ALA A 64 -7.61 -3.46 3.52
CA ALA A 64 -7.65 -2.18 2.83
C ALA A 64 -6.84 -1.08 3.53
N ILE A 65 -6.59 -0.03 2.75
CA ILE A 65 -6.17 1.29 3.21
C ILE A 65 -7.39 2.20 3.14
N SER A 66 -7.74 2.82 4.26
CA SER A 66 -8.88 3.74 4.33
C SER A 66 -8.54 4.99 5.11
N PHE A 67 -9.05 6.13 4.64
CA PHE A 67 -8.80 7.44 5.24
C PHE A 67 -9.77 8.49 4.66
N LYS A 68 -9.81 9.66 5.29
CA LYS A 68 -10.38 10.87 4.69
C LYS A 68 -9.25 11.76 4.18
N ALA A 69 -9.45 12.37 3.01
CA ALA A 69 -8.53 13.36 2.44
C ALA A 69 -9.29 14.44 1.65
N ARG A 70 -8.61 15.54 1.31
CA ARG A 70 -9.20 16.64 0.54
C ARG A 70 -8.78 16.58 -0.92
N PHE A 71 -9.77 16.58 -1.81
CA PHE A 71 -9.58 16.66 -3.25
C PHE A 71 -10.27 17.92 -3.74
N ASP A 72 -9.51 18.85 -4.32
CA ASP A 72 -10.01 20.18 -4.72
C ASP A 72 -10.81 20.87 -3.60
N GLY A 73 -10.24 20.83 -2.38
CA GLY A 73 -10.85 21.41 -1.19
C GLY A 73 -12.08 20.67 -0.65
N LYS A 74 -12.52 19.55 -1.24
CA LYS A 74 -13.66 18.76 -0.75
C LYS A 74 -13.17 17.54 0.01
N SER A 75 -13.70 17.32 1.21
CA SER A 75 -13.43 16.09 1.98
C SER A 75 -14.05 14.89 1.25
N GLN A 76 -13.27 13.83 1.09
CA GLN A 76 -13.66 12.59 0.44
C GLN A 76 -13.24 11.41 1.31
N ASP A 77 -14.08 10.38 1.34
CA ASP A 77 -13.74 9.09 1.92
C ASP A 77 -13.02 8.24 0.87
N ILE A 78 -11.88 7.68 1.27
CA ILE A 78 -11.03 6.84 0.44
C ILE A 78 -11.03 5.42 1.02
N TYR A 79 -11.20 4.45 0.14
CA TYR A 79 -11.07 3.04 0.46
C TYR A 79 -10.37 2.32 -0.69
N VAL A 80 -9.26 1.66 -0.37
CA VAL A 80 -8.39 0.98 -1.34
C VAL A 80 -8.09 -0.41 -0.83
N PRO A 81 -8.64 -1.48 -1.43
CA PRO A 81 -8.20 -2.85 -1.17
C PRO A 81 -6.68 -2.99 -1.31
N THR A 82 -6.04 -3.76 -0.44
CA THR A 82 -4.57 -3.86 -0.43
C THR A 82 -4.02 -4.53 -1.70
N ASP A 83 -4.83 -5.33 -2.40
CA ASP A 83 -4.49 -5.93 -3.70
C ASP A 83 -4.65 -4.96 -4.89
N ALA A 84 -5.23 -3.77 -4.67
CA ALA A 84 -5.26 -2.69 -5.66
C ALA A 84 -4.03 -1.78 -5.58
N VAL A 85 -3.18 -1.91 -4.55
CA VAL A 85 -1.97 -1.11 -4.38
C VAL A 85 -0.84 -1.68 -5.25
N LEU A 86 -0.36 -0.88 -6.20
CA LEU A 86 0.69 -1.25 -7.14
C LEU A 86 2.09 -0.92 -6.62
N THR A 87 2.23 0.21 -5.92
CA THR A 87 3.49 0.64 -5.31
C THR A 87 3.24 1.52 -4.10
N ILE A 88 4.18 1.51 -3.16
CA ILE A 88 4.37 2.55 -2.14
C ILE A 88 5.73 3.19 -2.38
N TYR A 89 5.80 4.53 -2.35
CA TYR A 89 7.04 5.27 -2.58
C TYR A 89 7.04 6.63 -1.87
N ALA A 90 8.24 7.13 -1.55
CA ALA A 90 8.44 8.47 -1.03
C ALA A 90 8.36 9.52 -2.16
N GLY A 91 7.55 10.56 -1.96
CA GLY A 91 7.29 11.58 -2.98
C GLY A 91 8.51 12.39 -3.39
N GLU A 92 9.52 12.48 -2.53
CA GLU A 92 10.72 13.31 -2.70
C GLU A 92 11.77 12.66 -3.61
N ASN A 93 12.00 11.36 -3.43
CA ASN A 93 13.11 10.64 -4.05
C ASN A 93 12.67 9.39 -4.83
N GLY A 94 11.38 9.01 -4.74
CA GLY A 94 10.83 7.83 -5.41
C GLY A 94 11.24 6.49 -4.78
N GLU A 95 11.92 6.49 -3.63
CA GLU A 95 12.32 5.27 -2.94
C GLU A 95 11.10 4.54 -2.39
N GLY A 96 11.07 3.21 -2.53
CA GLY A 96 9.91 2.43 -2.14
C GLY A 96 9.92 1.03 -2.73
N MET A 97 8.72 0.48 -2.95
CA MET A 97 8.57 -0.89 -3.40
C MET A 97 7.35 -1.10 -4.29
N PHE A 98 7.56 -1.90 -5.33
CA PHE A 98 6.52 -2.38 -6.22
C PHE A 98 5.95 -3.71 -5.73
N PHE A 99 4.63 -3.83 -5.75
CA PHE A 99 3.94 -5.06 -5.38
C PHE A 99 3.59 -5.85 -6.64
N GLU A 100 4.19 -7.04 -6.78
CA GLU A 100 3.73 -7.98 -7.79
C GLU A 100 2.42 -8.63 -7.31
N ASN A 101 1.32 -8.37 -8.01
CA ASN A 101 0.06 -9.11 -7.84
C ASN A 101 0.19 -10.54 -8.41
N LYS A 102 1.16 -11.31 -7.93
CA LYS A 102 1.25 -12.74 -8.21
C LYS A 102 0.43 -13.48 -7.17
N ALA A 103 -0.81 -13.81 -7.55
CA ALA A 103 -1.42 -15.05 -7.08
C ALA A 103 -0.61 -16.22 -7.67
N LYS A 104 0.65 -16.39 -7.26
CA LYS A 104 1.36 -17.64 -7.49
C LYS A 104 0.70 -18.66 -6.55
N PRO A 105 0.17 -19.79 -7.07
CA PRO A 105 -0.05 -20.95 -6.22
C PRO A 105 1.30 -21.22 -5.58
N ILE A 106 1.37 -21.22 -4.25
CA ILE A 106 2.52 -21.82 -3.60
C ILE A 106 2.36 -23.29 -3.88
N ASP A 107 3.14 -23.77 -4.84
CA ASP A 107 3.46 -25.18 -4.91
C ASP A 107 4.06 -25.51 -3.55
N THR A 108 3.37 -26.35 -2.78
CA THR A 108 3.81 -26.76 -1.45
C THR A 108 5.04 -27.65 -1.59
N GLU A 109 6.19 -27.05 -1.89
CA GLU A 109 7.46 -27.68 -1.55
C GLU A 109 7.51 -27.75 -0.03
N LYS A 110 7.38 -28.97 0.49
CA LYS A 110 7.55 -29.27 1.91
C LYS A 110 8.81 -28.54 2.41
N PRO A 111 8.75 -27.79 3.52
CA PRO A 111 9.91 -27.09 4.02
C PRO A 111 11.00 -28.12 4.30
N LYS A 112 12.11 -28.00 3.57
CA LYS A 112 13.35 -28.70 3.92
C LYS A 112 13.71 -28.18 5.31
N LYS A 113 13.67 -29.06 6.34
CA LYS A 113 14.03 -28.68 7.72
C LYS A 113 15.38 -27.95 7.68
N SER A 114 15.34 -26.64 7.87
CA SER A 114 16.53 -25.85 8.12
C SER A 114 17.01 -26.19 9.52
N ASN A 115 18.21 -26.75 9.64
CA ASN A 115 18.89 -26.84 10.91
C ASN A 115 19.38 -25.43 11.24
N LEU A 116 18.55 -24.64 11.91
CA LEU A 116 18.98 -23.41 12.56
C LEU A 116 19.89 -23.80 13.71
N THR A 117 21.20 -23.80 13.49
CA THR A 117 22.16 -23.82 14.59
C THR A 117 22.21 -22.40 15.14
N VAL A 118 21.98 -22.23 16.45
CA VAL A 118 22.29 -20.97 17.13
C VAL A 118 23.79 -20.74 16.93
N LEU A 119 24.16 -19.62 16.32
CA LEU A 119 25.55 -19.17 16.33
C LEU A 119 25.83 -18.73 17.78
N ASP A 120 26.61 -19.55 18.50
CA ASP A 120 27.11 -19.25 19.86
C ASP A 120 27.90 -17.93 19.89
#